data_AF-A0A969VW16-F1
#
_entry.id   AF-A0A969VW16-F1
#
_cell.length_a   1.000
_cell.length_b   1.000
_cell.length_c   1.000
_cell.angle_alpha   90.00
_cell.angle_beta   90.00
_cell.angle_gamma   90.00
#
_symmetry.space_group_name_H-M   'P 1'
#
loop_
_entity.id
_entity.type
_entity.pdbx_description
1 polymer ?
#
loop_
_entity_poly.entity_id
_entity_poly.type
_entity_poly.pdbx_seq_one_letter_code
_entity_poly.pdbx_strand_id
1 'polypeptide(L)' 'MAARRHELPRPFRRSEPLVAVGHPADQILRTIKSEDIDLVVLGARALRPFDRWLLGSTSETIVAHATCSVLVVRE' A
#
# COMPACT_ATOMS: atom_id res chain seq x y z
N MET A 1 -22.08 -0.02 -7.03
CA MET A 1 -21.32 -0.43 -8.23
C MET A 1 -20.32 -1.49 -7.83
N ALA A 2 -20.51 -2.73 -8.28
CA ALA A 2 -19.57 -3.81 -7.96
C ALA A 2 -18.26 -3.58 -8.72
N ALA A 3 -17.16 -3.38 -8.00
CA ALA A 3 -15.84 -3.31 -8.61
C ALA A 3 -15.58 -4.64 -9.34
N ARG A 4 -15.33 -4.56 -10.65
CA ARG A 4 -14.87 -5.71 -11.42
C ARG A 4 -13.50 -6.07 -10.84
N ARG A 5 -13.40 -7.22 -10.14
CA ARG A 5 -12.11 -7.83 -9.78
C ARG A 5 -11.40 -8.21 -11.09
N HIS A 6 -10.65 -7.28 -11.65
CA HIS A 6 -9.68 -7.62 -12.68
C HIS A 6 -8.53 -8.32 -11.97
N GLU A 7 -8.30 -9.57 -12.32
CA GLU A 7 -7.19 -10.32 -11.75
C GLU A 7 -5.88 -9.61 -12.10
N LEU A 8 -5.00 -9.42 -11.12
CA LEU A 8 -3.69 -8.86 -11.40
C LEU A 8 -2.97 -9.71 -12.47
N PRO A 9 -2.20 -9.06 -13.36
CA PRO A 9 -1.44 -9.78 -14.39
C PRO A 9 -0.56 -10.84 -13.74
N ARG A 10 -0.30 -11.94 -14.47
CA ARG A 10 0.41 -13.13 -13.97
C ARG A 10 1.64 -12.87 -13.08
N PRO A 11 2.54 -11.89 -13.34
CA PRO A 11 3.66 -11.61 -12.43
C PRO A 11 3.24 -11.23 -10.99
N PHE A 12 2.08 -10.63 -10.80
CA PHE A 12 1.59 -10.15 -9.50
C PHE A 12 0.59 -11.12 -8.85
N ARG A 13 0.39 -12.31 -9.44
CA ARG A 13 -0.70 -13.23 -9.06
C ARG A 13 -0.29 -14.27 -8.01
N ARG A 14 1.00 -14.33 -7.65
CA ARG A 14 1.55 -15.26 -6.65
C ARG A 14 2.73 -14.60 -5.95
N SER A 15 2.51 -14.10 -4.74
CA SER A 15 3.57 -13.82 -3.77
C SER A 15 3.27 -14.63 -2.51
N GLU A 16 4.32 -15.10 -1.84
CA GLU A 16 4.16 -15.63 -0.49
C GLU A 16 3.70 -14.49 0.44
N PRO A 17 2.63 -14.69 1.23
CA PRO A 17 2.16 -13.64 2.11
C PRO A 17 3.16 -13.42 3.24
N LEU A 18 3.64 -12.18 3.37
CA LEU A 18 4.43 -11.76 4.52
C LEU A 18 3.50 -11.19 5.60
N VAL A 19 3.47 -11.83 6.77
CA VAL A 19 2.66 -11.38 7.91
C VAL A 19 3.60 -10.88 9.00
N ALA A 20 3.39 -9.65 9.46
CA ALA A 20 4.18 -9.02 10.52
C ALA A 20 3.28 -8.43 11.61
N VAL A 21 3.80 -8.35 12.83
CA VAL A 21 3.09 -7.79 14.00
C VAL A 21 3.73 -6.48 14.41
N GLY A 22 2.93 -5.44 14.62
CA GLY A 22 3.39 -4.13 15.08
C GLY A 22 2.67 -2.98 14.38
N HIS A 23 3.22 -1.77 14.48
CA HIS A 23 2.68 -0.60 13.78
C HIS A 23 2.80 -0.79 12.26
N PRO A 24 1.71 -0.68 11.47
CA PRO A 24 1.71 -1.03 10.05
C PRO A 24 2.76 -0.29 9.23
N ALA A 25 2.85 1.04 9.42
CA ALA A 25 3.78 1.85 8.64
C ALA A 25 5.24 1.43 8.89
N ASP A 26 5.58 1.17 10.15
CA ASP A 26 6.93 0.79 10.54
C ASP A 26 7.31 -0.58 9.98
N GLN A 27 6.38 -1.54 9.98
CA GLN A 27 6.61 -2.86 9.41
C GLN A 27 6.82 -2.78 7.90
N ILE A 28 5.97 -2.03 7.20
CA ILE A 28 6.08 -1.85 5.75
C ILE A 28 7.40 -1.16 5.39
N LEU A 29 7.78 -0.07 6.07
CA LEU A 29 9.05 0.63 5.81
C LEU A 29 10.27 -0.25 6.08
N ARG A 30 10.21 -1.09 7.14
CA ARG A 30 11.26 -2.08 7.40
C ARG A 30 11.36 -3.09 6.26
N THR A 31 10.25 -3.65 5.81
CA THR A 31 10.24 -4.61 4.70
C THR A 31 10.75 -3.99 3.41
N ILE A 32 10.34 -2.75 3.08
CA ILE A 32 10.86 -2.03 1.90
C ILE A 32 12.39 -2.01 1.90
N LYS A 33 12.98 -1.67 3.05
CA LYS A 33 14.43 -1.58 3.19
C LYS A 33 15.12 -2.95 3.22
N SER A 34 14.56 -3.93 3.93
CA SER A 34 15.18 -5.24 4.12
C SER A 34 15.14 -6.11 2.87
N GLU A 35 14.09 -5.99 2.06
CA GLU A 35 13.87 -6.79 0.86
C GLU A 35 14.22 -6.04 -0.44
N ASP A 36 14.83 -4.85 -0.33
CA ASP A 36 15.23 -3.98 -1.45
C ASP A 36 14.10 -3.74 -2.47
N ILE A 37 12.91 -3.39 -1.95
CA ILE A 37 11.71 -3.18 -2.76
C ILE A 37 11.86 -1.88 -3.56
N ASP A 38 11.56 -1.93 -4.85
CA ASP A 38 11.62 -0.81 -5.79
C ASP A 38 10.27 -0.09 -5.97
N LEU A 39 9.16 -0.79 -5.72
CA LEU A 39 7.79 -0.28 -5.78
C LEU A 39 6.88 -0.85 -4.69
N VAL A 40 6.20 0.04 -3.97
CA VAL A 40 5.09 -0.29 -3.07
C VAL A 40 3.76 0.19 -3.64
N VAL A 41 2.76 -0.69 -3.63
CA VAL A 41 1.37 -0.37 -4.01
C VAL A 41 0.48 -0.40 -2.78
N LEU A 42 -0.19 0.71 -2.50
CA LEU A 42 -1.09 0.86 -1.35
C LEU A 42 -2.50 1.24 -1.81
N GLY A 43 -3.50 0.72 -1.10
CA GLY A 43 -4.85 1.25 -1.18
C GLY A 43 -5.02 2.46 -0.27
N ALA A 44 -5.74 3.47 -0.74
CA ALA A 44 -6.23 4.57 0.10
C ALA A 44 -7.76 4.60 0.08
N ARG A 45 -8.38 4.36 1.24
CA ARG A 45 -9.83 4.48 1.42
C ARG A 45 -10.14 5.76 2.18
N ALA A 46 -10.93 6.63 1.56
CA ALA A 46 -11.49 7.78 2.28
C ALA A 46 -12.51 7.27 3.31
N LEU A 47 -12.32 7.63 4.58
CA LEU A 47 -13.22 7.23 5.67
C LEU A 47 -14.52 8.05 5.67
N ARG A 48 -14.51 9.26 5.08
CA ARG A 48 -15.69 10.15 4.99
C ARG A 48 -15.75 10.87 3.63
N PRO A 49 -16.94 11.30 3.17
CA PRO A 49 -17.13 11.98 1.88
C PRO A 49 -16.34 13.28 1.72
N PHE A 50 -16.07 13.98 2.84
CA PHE A 50 -15.31 15.23 2.86
C PHE A 50 -13.79 15.00 2.98
N ASP A 51 -13.36 13.77 3.25
CA ASP A 51 -11.95 13.37 3.39
C ASP A 51 -11.34 12.98 2.03
N ARG A 52 -11.90 13.50 0.93
CA ARG A 52 -11.53 13.10 -0.44
C ARG A 52 -10.06 13.42 -0.80
N TRP A 53 -9.33 14.09 0.09
CA TRP A 53 -7.91 14.43 -0.05
C TRP A 53 -6.99 13.65 0.90
N LEU A 54 -7.54 12.88 1.85
CA LEU A 54 -6.77 12.14 2.85
C LEU A 54 -6.41 10.74 2.32
N LEU A 55 -5.11 10.41 2.34
CA LEU A 55 -4.56 9.12 1.91
C LEU A 55 -4.77 8.00 2.96
N GLY A 56 -5.11 8.38 4.19
CA GLY A 56 -5.11 7.51 5.37
C GLY A 56 -3.74 7.52 6.05
N SER A 57 -3.72 7.35 7.38
CA SER A 57 -2.49 7.53 8.18
C SER A 57 -1.34 6.63 7.75
N THR A 58 -1.60 5.35 7.45
CA THR A 58 -0.56 4.44 6.96
C THR A 58 -0.01 4.88 5.60
N SER A 59 -0.87 5.10 4.62
CA SER A 59 -0.44 5.48 3.27
C SER A 59 0.29 6.83 3.27
N GLU A 60 -0.15 7.77 4.09
CA GLU A 60 0.54 9.06 4.29
C GLU A 60 1.94 8.87 4.88
N THR A 61 2.09 8.06 5.94
CA THR A 61 3.41 7.76 6.50
C THR A 61 4.32 7.08 5.48
N ILE A 62 3.82 6.14 4.68
CA ILE A 62 4.64 5.45 3.67
C ILE A 62 5.06 6.41 2.56
N VAL A 63 4.14 7.22 2.01
CA VAL A 63 4.47 8.22 0.99
C VAL A 63 5.57 9.18 1.47
N ALA A 64 5.55 9.55 2.76
CA ALA A 64 6.52 10.48 3.32
C ALA A 64 7.92 9.86 3.58
N HIS A 65 8.03 8.55 3.79
CA HIS A 65 9.26 7.93 4.31
C HIS A 65 9.81 6.74 3.50
N ALA A 66 9.08 6.24 2.51
CA ALA A 66 9.55 5.13 1.69
C ALA A 66 10.82 5.51 0.92
N THR A 67 11.77 4.58 0.85
CA THR A 67 12.99 4.73 0.05
C THR A 67 12.81 4.29 -1.41
N CYS A 68 11.58 3.97 -1.81
CA CYS A 68 11.22 3.41 -3.10
C CYS A 68 10.05 4.17 -3.73
N SER A 69 9.67 3.79 -4.96
CA SER A 69 8.46 4.34 -5.60
C SER A 69 7.21 3.92 -4.84
N VAL A 70 6.23 4.82 -4.71
CA VAL A 70 4.94 4.54 -4.04
C VAL A 70 3.79 4.84 -4.99
N LEU A 71 2.97 3.82 -5.26
CA LEU A 71 1.73 3.93 -6.02
C LEU A 71 0.53 3.83 -5.08
N VAL A 72 -0.24 4.90 -4.96
CA VAL A 72 -1.48 4.91 -4.19
C VAL A 72 -2.68 4.74 -5.12
N VAL A 73 -3.41 3.66 -4.94
CA VAL A 73 -4.65 3.36 -5.66
C VAL A 73 -5.83 3.80 -4.81
N ARG A 74 -6.72 4.59 -5.41
CA ARG A 74 -7.94 5.09 -4.78
C ARG A 74 -9.16 4.38 -5.36
N GLU A 75 -10.09 4.02 -4.49
CA GLU A 75 -11.43 3.54 -4.85
C GLU A 75 -12.49 4.61 -4.60
#